data_AF-A0AA51MN24-F1
#
_entry.id   AF-A0AA51MN24-F1
#
_cell.length_a   1.000
_cell.length_b   1.000
_cell.length_c   1.000
_cell.angle_alpha   90.00
_cell.angle_beta   90.00
_cell.angle_gamma   90.00
#
_symmetry.space_group_name_H-M   'P 1'
#
loop_
_entity.id
_entity.type
_entity.pdbx_description
1 polymer ?
#
loop_
_entity_poly.entity_id
_entity_poly.type
_entity_poly.pdbx_seq_one_letter_code
_entity_poly.pdbx_strand_id
1 'polypeptide(L)' 'MLKGIKPQRLFALFMAGVALFNFPLLALWDHDVQVWGIPLFPLGLFSVWLILIAALAWIMETGED' A
#
# COMPACT_ATOMS: atom_id res chain seq x y z
N MET A 1 -4.48 24.60 -2.57
CA MET A 1 -3.68 24.24 -3.76
C MET A 1 -2.44 23.51 -3.27
N LEU A 2 -2.35 22.19 -3.44
CA LEU A 2 -1.10 21.46 -3.19
C LEU A 2 -0.06 21.96 -4.21
N LYS A 3 0.82 22.88 -3.80
CA LYS A 3 1.90 23.38 -4.66
C LYS A 3 3.11 22.45 -4.51
N GLY A 4 3.52 21.81 -5.60
CA GLY A 4 4.69 20.93 -5.67
C GLY A 4 4.34 19.46 -5.97
N ILE A 5 5.32 18.72 -6.51
CA ILE A 5 5.17 17.30 -6.90
C ILE A 5 5.08 16.38 -5.67
N LYS A 6 5.79 16.68 -4.56
CA LYS A 6 5.79 15.79 -3.38
C LYS A 6 4.40 15.64 -2.74
N PRO A 7 3.66 16.72 -2.42
CA PRO A 7 2.34 16.57 -1.80
C PRO A 7 1.34 15.87 -2.72
N GLN A 8 1.47 16.03 -4.04
CA GLN A 8 0.69 15.28 -5.03
C GLN A 8 1.02 13.77 -5.00
N ARG A 9 2.31 13.39 -4.95
CA ARG A 9 2.74 12.00 -4.83
C ARG A 9 2.25 11.35 -3.53
N LEU A 10 2.32 12.07 -2.41
CA LEU A 10 1.80 11.59 -1.13
C LEU A 10 0.29 11.43 -1.14
N PHE A 11 -0.45 12.37 -1.73
CA PHE A 11 -1.90 12.25 -1.88
C PHE A 11 -2.28 11.07 -2.78
N ALA A 12 -1.57 10.87 -3.89
CA ALA A 12 -1.77 9.72 -4.77
C ALA A 12 -1.49 8.40 -4.05
N LEU A 13 -0.41 8.32 -3.26
CA LEU A 13 -0.09 7.16 -2.43
C LEU A 13 -1.17 6.88 -1.39
N PHE A 14 -1.69 7.93 -0.73
CA PHE A 14 -2.79 7.80 0.21
C PHE A 14 -4.06 7.25 -0.46
N MET A 15 -4.46 7.83 -1.60
CA MET A 15 -5.62 7.36 -2.36
C MET A 15 -5.43 5.92 -2.86
N ALA A 16 -4.21 5.54 -3.25
CA ALA A 16 -3.87 4.16 -3.60
C ALA A 16 -4.01 3.23 -2.41
N GLY A 17 -3.56 3.63 -1.21
CA GLY A 17 -3.75 2.87 0.03
C GLY A 17 -5.23 2.69 0.37
N VAL A 18 -6.04 3.76 0.28
CA VAL A 18 -7.51 3.70 0.47
C VAL A 18 -8.16 2.74 -0.52
N ALA A 19 -7.75 2.80 -1.80
CA ALA A 19 -8.24 1.89 -2.81
C ALA A 19 -7.85 0.44 -2.47
N LEU A 20 -6.56 0.16 -2.28
CA LEU A 20 -6.05 -1.19 -2.04
C LEU A 20 -6.61 -1.85 -0.77
N PHE A 21 -6.88 -1.07 0.28
CA PHE A 21 -7.47 -1.56 1.53
C PHE A 21 -9.00 -1.46 1.59
N ASN A 22 -9.67 -1.29 0.45
CA ASN A 22 -11.12 -1.37 0.41
C ASN A 22 -11.58 -2.84 0.55
N PHE A 23 -12.77 -3.05 1.10
CA PHE A 23 -13.34 -4.39 1.31
C PHE A 23 -13.40 -5.24 0.03
N PRO A 24 -13.88 -4.73 -1.13
CA PRO A 24 -13.91 -5.50 -2.36
C PRO A 24 -12.57 -6.08 -2.80
N LEU A 25 -11.49 -5.30 -2.71
CA LEU A 25 -10.15 -5.75 -3.06
C LEU A 25 -9.56 -6.69 -2.01
N LEU A 26 -9.82 -6.44 -0.73
CA LEU A 26 -9.43 -7.35 0.35
C LEU A 26 -10.11 -8.72 0.23
N ALA A 27 -11.38 -8.75 -0.19
CA ALA A 27 -12.14 -9.98 -0.39
C ALA A 27 -11.55 -10.87 -1.50
N LEU A 28 -10.76 -10.33 -2.43
CA LEU A 28 -10.06 -11.13 -3.45
C LEU A 28 -9.03 -12.09 -2.84
N TRP A 29 -8.62 -11.88 -1.59
CA TRP A 29 -7.63 -12.70 -0.89
C TRP A 29 -8.24 -13.58 0.19
N ASP A 30 -9.56 -13.52 0.36
CA ASP A 30 -10.30 -14.33 1.33
C ASP A 30 -10.50 -15.75 0.79
N HIS A 31 -9.38 -16.46 0.67
CA HIS A 31 -9.30 -17.86 0.28
C HIS A 31 -8.69 -18.66 1.42
N ASP A 32 -9.24 -19.86 1.65
CA ASP A 32 -8.72 -20.82 2.62
C ASP A 32 -7.47 -21.52 2.08
N VAL A 33 -6.42 -20.72 1.82
CA VAL A 33 -5.13 -21.13 1.28
C VAL A 33 -4.04 -20.63 2.21
N GLN A 34 -3.04 -21.47 2.42
CA GLN A 34 -1.85 -21.11 3.20
C GLN A 34 -0.60 -21.17 2.32
N VAL A 35 0.28 -20.20 2.51
CA VAL A 35 1.60 -20.13 1.88
C VAL A 35 2.65 -20.19 2.99
N TRP A 36 3.52 -21.20 2.95
CA TRP A 36 4.53 -21.45 4.00
C TRP A 36 3.93 -21.56 5.43
N GLY A 37 2.70 -22.05 5.55
CA GLY A 37 1.97 -22.16 6.82
C GLY A 37 1.31 -20.86 7.30
N ILE A 38 1.37 -19.78 6.51
CA ILE A 38 0.74 -18.50 6.80
C ILE A 38 -0.52 -18.36 5.92
N PRO A 39 -1.69 -18.01 6.48
CA PRO A 39 -2.88 -17.76 5.67
C PRO A 39 -2.66 -16.66 4.62
N LEU A 40 -3.23 -16.85 3.43
CA LEU A 40 -3.02 -15.95 2.28
C LEU A 40 -3.46 -14.51 2.58
N PHE A 41 -4.61 -14.35 3.23
CA PHE A 41 -5.17 -13.03 3.55
C PHE A 41 -4.22 -12.12 4.35
N PRO A 42 -3.76 -12.50 5.57
CA PRO A 42 -2.81 -11.68 6.32
C PRO A 42 -1.49 -11.52 5.59
N LEU A 43 -0.99 -12.56 4.90
CA LEU A 43 0.26 -12.47 4.14
C LEU A 43 0.18 -11.37 3.07
N GLY A 44 -0.89 -11.38 2.27
CA GLY A 44 -1.14 -10.34 1.29
C GLY A 44 -1.29 -8.97 1.94
N LEU A 45 -2.11 -8.87 3.00
CA LEU A 45 -2.43 -7.60 3.67
C LEU A 45 -1.15 -6.89 4.13
N PHE A 46 -0.27 -7.62 4.81
CA PHE A 46 1.00 -7.08 5.28
C PHE A 46 1.99 -6.84 4.13
N SER A 47 1.92 -7.60 3.04
CA SER A 47 2.74 -7.35 1.84
C SER A 47 2.39 -6.02 1.17
N VAL A 48 1.10 -5.73 0.95
CA VAL A 48 0.67 -4.43 0.40
C VAL A 48 1.00 -3.29 1.35
N TRP A 49 0.82 -3.49 2.66
CA TRP A 49 1.20 -2.51 3.65
C TRP A 49 2.70 -2.18 3.62
N LEU A 50 3.55 -3.21 3.52
CA LEU A 50 5.01 -3.04 3.39
C LEU A 50 5.38 -2.28 2.11
N ILE A 51 4.74 -2.58 0.97
CA ILE A 51 4.95 -1.86 -0.29
C ILE A 51 4.58 -0.37 -0.14
N LEU A 52 3.47 -0.06 0.53
CA LEU A 52 3.06 1.33 0.78
C LEU A 52 4.07 2.07 1.66
N ILE A 53 4.60 1.43 2.69
CA ILE A 53 5.65 2.02 3.55
C ILE A 53 6.93 2.26 2.75
N ALA A 54 7.39 1.29 1.96
CA ALA A 54 8.57 1.45 1.14
C ALA A 54 8.40 2.59 0.12
N ALA A 55 7.23 2.69 -0.52
CA ALA A 55 6.90 3.78 -1.43
C ALA A 55 6.85 5.14 -0.71
N LEU A 56 6.31 5.19 0.52
CA LEU A 56 6.31 6.39 1.35
C LEU A 56 7.73 6.84 1.67
N ALA A 57 8.58 5.93 2.18
CA ALA A 57 9.98 6.21 2.49
C ALA A 57 10.71 6.74 1.25
N TRP A 58 10.55 6.07 0.11
CA TRP A 58 11.13 6.50 -1.15
C TRP A 58 10.70 7.91 -1.59
N ILE A 59 9.41 8.25 -1.47
CA ILE A 59 8.91 9.59 -1.83
C ILE A 59 9.50 10.66 -0.91
N MET A 60 9.69 10.34 0.38
CA MET A 60 10.26 11.26 1.36
C MET A 60 11.75 11.50 1.10
N GLU A 61 12.51 10.44 0.81
CA GLU A 61 13.96 10.49 0.56
C GLU A 61 14.30 11.14 -0.80
N THR A 62 13.57 10.79 -1.87
CA THR A 62 13.80 11.37 -3.23
C THR A 62 13.42 12.84 -3.36
N GLY A 63 13.01 13.48 -2.27
CA GLY A 63 12.64 14.87 -2.26
C GLY A 63 13.74 15.82 -1.76
N GLU A 64 14.81 15.31 -1.17
CA GLU A 64 15.88 16.14 -0.60
C GLU A 64 16.92 16.61 -1.64
N ASP A 65 16.82 16.15 -2.88
CA ASP A 65 17.55 16.68 -4.05
C ASP A 65 16.87 17.93 -4.64
#